data_AF-A0A3S3Q501-F1
#
_entry.id   AF-A0A3S3Q501-F1
#
_cell.length_a   1.000
_cell.length_b   1.000
_cell.length_c   1.000
_cell.angle_alpha   90.00
_cell.angle_beta   90.00
_cell.angle_gamma   90.00
#
_symmetry.space_group_name_H-M   'P 1'
#
loop_
_entity.id
_entity.type
_entity.pdbx_description
1 polymer ?
#
loop_
_entity_poly.entity_id
_entity_poly.type
_entity_poly.pdbx_seq_one_letter_code
_entity_poly.pdbx_strand_id
1 'polypeptide(L)'
;LEMDFATNETAMPIDIIDSDQLSFPFSVRIVASFICIILLIIGFIGNALIPFVVLRNKDLRNSTNMFLINLSIADLLLLSLCTPTALIELNSQPEVWFLGEFM
;
A
#
# COMPACT_ATOMS: atom_id res chain seq x y z
N LEU A 1 11.63 -49.93 39.58
CA LEU A 1 10.35 -49.18 39.70
C LEU A 1 10.74 -47.74 39.96
N GLU A 2 11.35 -47.13 38.95
CA GLU A 2 11.86 -45.77 38.95
C GLU A 2 11.16 -45.03 37.81
N MET A 3 10.61 -43.85 38.14
CA MET A 3 10.70 -42.58 37.39
C MET A 3 10.16 -42.60 35.93
N ASP A 4 9.24 -41.76 35.46
CA ASP A 4 8.89 -40.37 35.73
C ASP A 4 7.45 -40.15 35.22
N PHE A 5 6.50 -39.56 35.96
CA PHE A 5 6.34 -38.11 36.04
C PHE A 5 6.85 -37.30 34.83
N ALA A 6 6.42 -37.67 33.63
CA ALA A 6 6.48 -36.79 32.47
C ALA A 6 5.24 -37.01 31.60
N THR A 7 4.14 -36.38 31.99
CA THR A 7 3.36 -35.63 30.99
C THR A 7 4.36 -34.79 30.21
N ASN A 8 4.32 -34.80 28.88
CA ASN A 8 4.54 -33.64 27.98
C ASN A 8 5.17 -34.04 26.61
N GLU A 9 4.73 -33.35 25.56
CA GLU A 9 5.46 -33.07 24.29
C GLU A 9 5.27 -33.91 23.01
N THR A 10 4.10 -34.49 22.71
CA THR A 10 3.82 -34.92 21.31
C THR A 10 2.43 -34.58 20.75
N ALA A 11 1.73 -33.62 21.33
CA ALA A 11 0.78 -32.85 20.53
C ALA A 11 1.59 -31.72 19.90
N MET A 12 2.02 -31.89 18.64
CA MET A 12 2.48 -30.76 17.84
C MET A 12 1.36 -29.71 17.88
N PRO A 13 1.57 -28.54 18.49
CA PRO A 13 0.53 -27.53 18.49
C PRO A 13 0.43 -27.06 17.04
N ILE A 14 -0.74 -27.31 16.42
CA ILE A 14 -1.10 -26.76 15.11
C ILE A 14 -1.04 -25.23 15.12
N ASP A 15 -0.96 -24.63 16.31
CA ASP A 15 -0.82 -23.20 16.56
C ASP A 15 0.61 -22.66 16.32
N ILE A 16 1.62 -23.52 16.12
CA ILE A 16 3.03 -23.11 15.86
C ILE A 16 3.36 -23.07 14.36
N ILE A 17 2.42 -23.43 13.49
CA ILE A 17 2.57 -23.21 12.04
C ILE A 17 2.08 -21.78 11.72
N ASP A 18 3.03 -20.85 11.82
CA ASP A 18 3.15 -19.64 10.99
C ASP A 18 2.32 -18.39 11.35
N SER A 19 2.15 -18.08 12.63
CA SER A 19 1.69 -16.74 13.06
C SER A 19 2.83 -15.77 13.43
N ASP A 20 4.06 -16.27 13.60
CA ASP A 20 5.23 -15.46 14.00
C ASP A 20 5.99 -14.81 12.82
N GLN A 21 5.66 -15.14 11.57
CA GLN A 21 6.39 -14.63 10.38
C GLN A 21 5.64 -13.58 9.54
N LEU A 22 4.41 -13.19 9.91
CA LEU A 22 3.67 -12.16 9.16
C LEU A 22 3.89 -10.73 9.69
N SER A 23 4.96 -10.50 10.45
CA SER A 23 5.39 -9.15 10.81
C SER A 23 6.32 -8.64 9.70
N PHE A 24 5.80 -7.77 8.82
CA PHE A 24 6.63 -7.13 7.79
C PHE A 24 7.87 -6.52 8.45
N PRO A 25 9.09 -6.96 8.10
CA PRO A 25 10.29 -6.47 8.74
C PRO A 25 10.41 -4.96 8.52
N PHE A 26 10.98 -4.24 9.49
CA PHE A 26 11.11 -2.78 9.45
C PHE A 26 11.74 -2.27 8.14
N SER A 27 12.64 -3.07 7.55
CA SER A 27 13.23 -2.84 6.23
C SER A 27 12.18 -2.70 5.11
N VAL A 28 11.19 -3.59 5.06
CA VAL A 28 10.13 -3.55 4.02
C VAL A 28 9.28 -2.29 4.16
N ARG A 29 8.95 -1.87 5.39
CA ARG A 29 8.23 -0.62 5.63
C ARG A 29 9.01 0.60 5.15
N ILE A 30 10.30 0.68 5.46
CA ILE A 30 11.17 1.79 5.00
C ILE A 30 11.24 1.81 3.48
N VAL A 31 11.51 0.65 2.86
CA VAL A 31 11.66 0.53 1.41
C VAL A 31 10.37 0.90 0.69
N ALA A 32 9.22 0.39 1.15
CA ALA A 32 7.91 0.72 0.60
C ALA A 32 7.59 2.22 0.71
N SER A 33 7.89 2.83 1.86
CA SER A 33 7.70 4.27 2.07
C SER A 33 8.58 5.09 1.13
N PHE A 34 9.84 4.69 0.91
CA PHE A 34 10.74 5.34 -0.05
C PHE A 34 10.23 5.23 -1.48
N ILE A 35 9.79 4.04 -1.90
CA ILE A 35 9.24 3.80 -3.24
C ILE A 35 7.98 4.63 -3.45
N CYS A 36 7.08 4.70 -2.46
CA CYS A 36 5.89 5.54 -2.52
C CYS A 36 6.24 7.02 -2.74
N ILE A 37 7.24 7.55 -2.04
CA ILE A 37 7.68 8.94 -2.23
C ILE A 37 8.22 9.17 -3.65
N ILE A 38 9.02 8.23 -4.16
CA ILE A 38 9.57 8.31 -5.53
C ILE A 38 8.44 8.28 -6.57
N LEU A 39 7.49 7.36 -6.42
CA LEU A 39 6.32 7.26 -7.30
C LEU A 39 5.44 8.49 -7.22
N LEU A 40 5.28 9.09 -6.03
CA LEU A 40 4.56 10.34 -5.86
C LEU A 40 5.24 11.46 -6.64
N ILE A 41 6.56 11.63 -6.51
CA ILE A 41 7.31 12.68 -7.24
C ILE A 41 7.21 12.46 -8.76
N ILE A 42 7.48 11.25 -9.24
CA ILE A 42 7.43 10.90 -10.66
C ILE A 42 6.02 11.08 -11.21
N GLY A 43 5.00 10.63 -10.48
CA GLY A 43 3.61 10.76 -10.84
C GLY A 43 3.14 12.21 -10.85
N PHE A 44 3.58 13.03 -9.90
CA PHE A 44 3.29 14.47 -9.89
C PHE A 44 3.89 15.16 -11.10
N ILE A 45 5.16 14.88 -11.40
CA ILE A 45 5.86 15.50 -12.53
C ILE A 45 5.23 15.05 -13.85
N GLY A 46 5.02 13.75 -14.02
CA GLY A 46 4.45 13.16 -15.23
C GLY A 46 3.03 13.66 -15.52
N ASN A 47 2.19 13.73 -14.48
CA ASN A 47 0.80 14.15 -14.63
C ASN A 47 0.62 15.68 -14.63
N ALA A 48 1.52 16.47 -14.06
CA ALA A 48 1.41 17.94 -14.07
C ALA A 48 1.91 18.59 -15.38
N LEU A 49 2.87 17.98 -16.07
CA LEU A 49 3.47 18.53 -17.30
C LEU A 49 2.44 18.72 -18.42
N ILE A 50 1.52 17.77 -18.59
CA ILE A 50 0.50 17.79 -19.64
C ILE A 50 -0.53 18.92 -19.44
N PRO A 51 -1.27 19.01 -18.32
CA PRO A 51 -2.23 20.08 -18.08
C PRO A 51 -1.55 21.46 -18.04
N PHE A 52 -0.31 21.58 -17.56
CA PHE A 52 0.40 22.87 -17.54
C PHE A 52 0.59 23.45 -18.95
N VAL A 53 1.03 22.62 -19.91
CA VAL A 53 1.23 23.05 -21.30
C VAL A 53 -0.11 23.35 -21.99
N VAL A 54 -1.14 22.55 -21.71
CA VAL A 54 -2.47 22.70 -22.30
C VAL A 54 -3.19 23.94 -21.77
N LEU A 55 -3.12 24.22 -20.47
CA LEU A 55 -3.72 25.41 -19.86
C LEU A 55 -3.08 26.71 -20.35
N ARG A 56 -1.78 26.68 -20.69
CA ARG A 56 -1.05 27.85 -21.19
C ARG A 56 -1.47 28.26 -22.61
N ASN A 57 -1.92 27.30 -23.43
CA ASN A 57 -2.33 27.53 -24.81
C ASN A 57 -3.86 27.41 -24.97
N LYS A 58 -4.58 28.52 -24.83
CA LYS A 58 -6.04 28.58 -24.97
C LYS A 58 -6.56 28.08 -26.31
N ASP A 59 -5.75 28.18 -27.38
CA ASP A 59 -6.10 27.74 -28.73
C ASP A 59 -6.01 26.21 -28.94
N LEU A 60 -5.45 25.46 -27.97
CA LEU A 60 -5.36 23.99 -28.01
C LEU A 60 -6.49 23.28 -27.23
N ARG A 61 -7.57 23.99 -26.87
CA ARG A 61 -8.75 23.44 -26.19
C ARG A 61 -9.63 22.59 -27.13
N ASN A 62 -9.03 21.59 -27.76
CA ASN A 62 -9.78 20.56 -28.48
C ASN A 62 -10.28 19.49 -27.50
N SER A 63 -11.36 18.76 -27.83
CA SER A 63 -11.97 17.76 -26.93
C SER A 63 -10.97 16.73 -26.39
N THR A 64 -9.96 16.38 -27.19
CA THR A 64 -8.85 15.48 -26.81
C THR A 64 -7.99 16.02 -25.66
N ASN A 65 -7.77 17.34 -25.58
CA ASN A 65 -6.94 17.95 -24.52
C ASN A 65 -7.67 18.05 -23.18
N MET A 66 -9.01 18.17 -23.21
CA MET A 66 -9.84 18.10 -22.00
C MET A 66 -9.81 16.70 -21.36
N PHE A 67 -9.77 15.64 -22.18
CA PHE A 67 -9.61 14.27 -21.70
C PHE A 67 -8.28 14.07 -20.98
N LEU A 68 -7.18 14.59 -21.54
CA LEU A 68 -5.85 14.53 -20.94
C LEU A 68 -5.77 15.28 -19.60
N ILE A 69 -6.40 16.45 -19.51
CA ILE A 69 -6.50 17.19 -18.24
C ILE A 69 -7.27 16.37 -17.21
N ASN A 70 -8.43 15.81 -17.58
CA ASN A 70 -9.22 15.01 -16.65
C ASN A 70 -8.48 13.76 -16.16
N LEU A 71 -7.72 13.10 -17.05
CA LEU A 71 -6.85 11.98 -16.69
C LEU A 71 -5.79 12.42 -15.67
N SER A 72 -5.06 13.51 -15.95
CA SER A 72 -4.05 14.02 -15.02
C SER A 72 -4.60 14.41 -13.65
N ILE A 73 -5.82 14.96 -13.59
CA ILE A 73 -6.48 15.29 -12.32
C ILE A 73 -6.85 14.01 -11.56
N ALA A 74 -7.38 13.01 -12.26
CA ALA A 74 -7.70 11.71 -11.66
C ALA A 74 -6.44 11.04 -11.09
N ASP A 75 -5.32 11.08 -11.81
CA ASP A 75 -4.05 10.53 -11.32
C ASP A 75 -3.48 11.31 -10.13
N LEU A 76 -3.58 12.65 -10.12
CA LEU A 76 -3.16 13.46 -8.95
C LEU A 76 -4.01 13.17 -7.72
N LEU A 77 -5.33 13.00 -7.89
CA LEU A 77 -6.24 12.60 -6.81
C LEU A 77 -5.91 11.18 -6.33
N LEU A 78 -5.65 10.25 -7.24
CA LEU A 78 -5.24 8.90 -6.93
C LEU A 78 -3.94 8.89 -6.12
N LEU A 79 -2.90 9.62 -6.56
CA LEU A 79 -1.64 9.74 -5.81
C LEU A 79 -1.87 10.35 -4.43
N SER A 80 -2.66 11.42 -4.35
CA SER A 80 -2.91 12.11 -3.07
C SER A 80 -3.74 11.29 -2.07
N LEU A 81 -4.61 10.38 -2.53
CA LEU A 81 -5.43 9.54 -1.66
C LEU A 81 -4.80 8.18 -1.40
N CYS A 82 -4.18 7.58 -2.41
CA CYS A 82 -3.59 6.24 -2.34
C CYS A 82 -2.30 6.22 -1.51
N THR A 83 -1.40 7.20 -1.68
CA THR A 83 -0.14 7.21 -0.93
C THR A 83 -0.30 7.31 0.60
N PRO A 84 -1.15 8.21 1.16
CA PRO A 84 -1.37 8.21 2.62
C PRO A 84 -2.14 6.96 3.08
N THR A 85 -3.06 6.43 2.28
CA THR A 85 -3.79 5.19 2.62
C THR A 85 -2.83 4.01 2.72
N ALA A 86 -1.96 3.83 1.72
CA ALA A 86 -0.92 2.79 1.73
C ALA A 86 0.05 2.96 2.90
N LEU A 87 0.41 4.20 3.24
CA LEU A 87 1.27 4.49 4.39
C LEU A 87 0.60 4.15 5.73
N ILE A 88 -0.70 4.43 5.87
CA ILE A 88 -1.49 4.09 7.05
C ILE A 88 -1.60 2.58 7.18
N GLU A 89 -1.89 1.85 6.09
CA GLU A 89 -1.94 0.39 6.09
C GLU A 89 -0.58 -0.27 6.43
N LEU A 90 0.53 0.36 6.03
CA LEU A 90 1.88 -0.08 6.40
C LEU A 90 2.26 0.29 7.84
N ASN A 91 1.58 1.25 8.48
CA ASN A 91 1.91 1.75 9.80
C ASN A 91 0.97 1.26 10.90
N SER A 92 -0.32 1.09 10.61
CA SER A 92 -1.21 0.25 11.41
C SER A 92 -0.73 -1.19 11.27
N GLN A 93 -0.64 -1.92 12.38
CA GLN A 93 -0.45 -3.37 12.33
C GLN A 93 -1.54 -3.98 11.44
N PRO A 94 -1.35 -5.16 10.81
CA PRO A 94 -2.40 -5.79 10.03
C PRO A 94 -3.61 -6.01 10.95
N GLU A 95 -4.55 -5.06 10.92
CA GLU A 95 -5.74 -5.11 11.72
C GLU A 95 -6.55 -6.24 11.11
N VAL A 96 -6.62 -7.33 11.87
CA VAL A 96 -7.38 -8.54 11.63
C VAL A 96 -8.55 -8.28 10.69
N TRP A 97 -8.54 -8.99 9.57
CA TRP A 97 -9.57 -8.92 8.55
C TRP A 97 -10.95 -9.15 9.20
N PHE A 98 -11.74 -8.10 9.39
CA PHE A 98 -13.04 -8.16 10.09
C PHE A 98 -14.06 -9.09 9.40
N LEU A 99 -13.90 -9.33 8.09
CA LEU A 99 -14.74 -10.24 7.31
C LEU A 99 -14.40 -11.74 7.49
N GLY A 100 -13.37 -12.08 8.26
CA GLY A 100 -12.91 -13.46 8.47
C GLY A 100 -13.71 -14.16 9.57
N GLU A 101 -14.17 -13.40 10.55
CA GLU A 101 -15.04 -13.86 11.65
C GLU A 101 -16.48 -14.15 11.19
N PHE A 102 -16.87 -13.72 9.99
CA PHE A 102 -18.23 -13.93 9.46
C PHE A 102 -18.38 -15.18 8.58
N MET A 103 -17.31 -15.96 8.37
CA MET A 103 -17.34 -17.19 7.56
C MET A 103 -17.04 -18.44 8.38
#